data_AF-A0A6G0AFC5-F1
#
_entry.id   AF-A0A6G0AFC5-F1
#
_cell.length_a   1.000
_cell.length_b   1.000
_cell.length_c   1.000
_cell.angle_alpha   90.00
_cell.angle_beta   90.00
_cell.angle_gamma   90.00
#
_symmetry.space_group_name_H-M   'P 1'
#
loop_
_entity.id
_entity.type
_entity.pdbx_description
1 polymer ?
#
loop_
_entity_poly.entity_id
_entity_poly.type
_entity_poly.pdbx_seq_one_letter_code
_entity_poly.pdbx_strand_id
1 'polypeptide(L)'
;MDKDYFGIINIEDPYVPALIDSFSAIGFIMDLGFKDGILFSSEKHMGTQLYDLKTKPPINITSLTEGLSLSLLIKNNLLFCFMGGLYIYNIENPSSPLLIKNYFPFSSGIGSADITIINDFLFLGLSRNLEAINISDSTDPYLEGYIREVDVSAVAASGNLVFVGNRSRGIIVYKADFITSIENEIFTSLSELTFFQNYPNPFNSSTNISYYLPQSGTVTLKVFDILGREIETLVDEYQFEGRREIQFNSPKLASGVYFLQLSTEMGVINKKIILTK
;
A
#
# COMPACT_ATOMS: atom_id res chain seq x y z
N MET A 1 30.93 17.08 -1.22
CA MET A 1 29.52 16.85 -0.88
C MET A 1 29.50 16.67 0.61
N ASP A 2 28.84 17.58 1.33
CA ASP A 2 28.66 17.43 2.77
C ASP A 2 27.88 16.13 3.01
N LYS A 3 28.39 15.29 3.90
CA LYS A 3 27.69 14.08 4.31
C LYS A 3 26.57 14.50 5.26
N ASP A 4 25.37 13.96 5.07
CA ASP A 4 24.32 14.09 6.06
C ASP A 4 24.79 13.47 7.38
N TYR A 5 24.32 14.05 8.49
CA TYR A 5 24.63 13.60 9.84
C TYR A 5 23.36 13.51 10.66
N PHE A 6 23.39 12.61 11.63
CA PHE A 6 22.43 12.53 12.71
C PHE A 6 22.91 13.40 13.88
N GLY A 7 22.02 14.19 14.46
CA GLY A 7 22.24 14.90 15.71
C GLY A 7 21.32 14.35 16.80
N ILE A 8 21.88 14.00 17.96
CA ILE A 8 21.12 13.64 19.15
C ILE A 8 21.04 14.88 20.02
N ILE A 9 19.83 15.41 20.24
CA ILE A 9 19.60 16.69 20.91
C ILE A 9 18.80 16.45 22.20
N ASN A 10 19.30 16.96 23.33
CA ASN A 10 18.52 17.04 24.55
C ASN A 10 17.46 18.14 24.40
N ILE A 11 16.20 17.81 24.65
CA ILE A 11 15.06 18.73 24.62
C ILE A 11 14.28 18.75 25.95
N GLU A 12 14.88 18.28 27.05
CA GLU A 12 14.29 18.34 28.40
C GLU A 12 13.88 19.76 28.79
N ASP A 13 14.73 20.74 28.45
CA ASP A 13 14.35 22.15 28.42
C ASP A 13 14.08 22.56 26.96
N PRO A 14 12.82 22.76 26.56
CA PRO A 14 12.48 23.14 25.19
C PRO A 14 12.98 24.55 24.82
N TYR A 15 13.36 25.38 25.79
CA TYR A 15 13.95 26.70 25.55
C TYR A 15 15.47 26.65 25.35
N VAL A 16 16.12 25.54 25.73
CA VAL A 16 17.58 25.38 25.66
C VAL A 16 17.95 23.98 25.12
N PRO A 17 17.59 23.68 23.85
CA PRO A 17 17.99 22.41 23.25
C PRO A 17 19.52 22.33 23.09
N ALA A 18 20.11 21.19 23.42
CA ALA A 18 21.56 20.99 23.40
C ALA A 18 21.97 19.74 22.62
N LEU A 19 22.91 19.86 21.70
CA LEU A 19 23.49 18.70 20.99
C LEU A 19 24.29 17.84 21.98
N ILE A 20 23.88 16.59 22.15
CA ILE A 20 24.53 15.58 23.00
C ILE A 20 25.61 14.83 22.21
N ASP A 21 25.28 14.42 20.97
CA ASP A 21 26.14 13.57 20.14
C ASP A 21 25.79 13.75 18.66
N SER A 22 26.68 13.36 17.76
CA SER A 22 26.44 13.37 16.32
C SER A 22 27.27 12.31 15.60
N PHE A 23 26.71 11.72 14.55
CA PHE A 23 27.39 10.74 13.72
C PHE A 23 26.93 10.82 12.26
N SER A 24 27.77 10.38 11.33
CA SER A 24 27.46 10.49 9.89
C SER A 24 26.45 9.44 9.44
N ALA A 25 25.51 9.86 8.58
CA ALA A 25 24.72 8.95 7.77
C ALA A 25 25.55 8.40 6.61
N ILE A 26 25.07 7.32 6.00
CA ILE A 26 25.73 6.69 4.85
C ILE A 26 25.23 7.34 3.54
N GLY A 27 23.96 7.73 3.48
CA GLY A 27 23.30 8.36 2.35
C GLY A 27 22.38 9.52 2.78
N PHE A 28 21.52 9.93 1.84
CA PHE A 28 20.58 11.04 2.04
C PHE A 28 19.36 10.58 2.83
N ILE A 29 19.16 11.13 4.02
CA ILE A 29 18.12 10.68 4.95
C ILE A 29 16.75 11.15 4.46
N MET A 30 15.82 10.20 4.32
CA MET A 30 14.45 10.45 3.87
C MET A 30 13.44 10.34 5.02
N ASP A 31 13.62 9.35 5.89
CA ASP A 31 12.69 9.05 6.97
C ASP A 31 13.41 8.32 8.11
N LEU A 32 12.84 8.39 9.32
CA LEU A 32 13.45 7.86 10.54
C LEU A 32 12.44 7.11 11.40
N GLY A 33 12.91 6.03 12.00
CA GLY A 33 12.18 5.23 12.98
C GLY A 33 13.10 4.89 14.14
N PHE A 34 12.53 4.70 15.32
CA PHE A 34 13.31 4.38 16.51
C PHE A 34 12.61 3.31 17.32
N LYS A 35 13.37 2.30 17.75
CA LYS A 35 12.87 1.26 18.65
C LYS A 35 14.02 0.67 19.47
N ASP A 36 13.82 0.60 20.78
CA ASP A 36 14.72 -0.10 21.73
C ASP A 36 16.20 0.29 21.63
N GLY A 37 16.48 1.56 21.32
CA GLY A 37 17.85 2.09 21.16
C GLY A 37 18.45 1.87 19.77
N ILE A 38 17.68 1.32 18.83
CA ILE A 38 18.07 1.21 17.42
C ILE A 38 17.38 2.32 16.63
N LEU A 39 18.17 3.05 15.86
CA LEU A 39 17.70 3.99 14.85
C LEU A 39 17.59 3.27 13.51
N PHE A 40 16.43 3.40 12.87
CA PHE A 40 16.14 2.93 11.52
C PHE A 40 16.08 4.17 10.63
N SER A 41 16.79 4.16 9.52
CA SER A 41 16.94 5.31 8.63
C SER A 41 16.70 4.90 7.19
N SER A 42 15.68 5.46 6.55
CA SER A 42 15.49 5.31 5.11
C SER A 42 16.44 6.27 4.41
N GLU A 43 17.43 5.73 3.69
CA GLU A 43 18.45 6.53 3.02
C GLU A 43 18.36 6.34 1.51
N LYS A 44 18.01 7.41 0.79
CA LYS A 44 17.55 7.43 -0.61
C LYS A 44 18.39 6.59 -1.58
N HIS A 45 19.70 6.52 -1.37
CA HIS A 45 20.62 5.82 -2.26
C HIS A 45 21.37 4.67 -1.59
N MET A 46 21.07 4.39 -0.32
CA MET A 46 21.76 3.38 0.47
C MET A 46 20.80 2.32 1.03
N GLY A 47 19.49 2.46 0.81
CA GLY A 47 18.49 1.57 1.38
C GLY A 47 18.14 1.93 2.82
N THR A 48 17.59 1.00 3.58
CA THR A 48 17.27 1.23 5.00
C THR A 48 18.42 0.80 5.90
N GLN A 49 18.95 1.73 6.69
CA GLN A 49 20.09 1.55 7.59
C GLN A 49 19.62 1.41 9.04
N LEU A 50 20.25 0.50 9.78
CA LEU A 50 19.99 0.29 11.21
C LEU A 50 21.25 0.64 11.99
N TYR A 51 21.12 1.55 12.95
CA TYR A 51 22.20 2.01 13.82
C TYR A 51 21.91 1.68 15.28
N ASP A 52 22.88 1.10 15.99
CA ASP A 52 22.78 0.94 17.44
C ASP A 52 23.23 2.25 18.12
N LEU A 53 22.29 2.94 18.75
CA LEU A 53 22.57 4.19 19.46
C LEU A 53 23.13 3.96 20.88
N LYS A 54 23.21 2.71 21.35
CA LYS A 54 23.79 2.38 22.66
C LYS A 54 25.33 2.36 22.60
N THR A 55 25.91 2.19 21.41
CA THR A 55 27.35 2.27 21.21
C THR A 55 27.81 3.72 21.12
N LYS A 56 29.08 3.98 21.46
CA LYS A 56 29.70 5.30 21.34
C LYS A 56 31.04 5.19 20.57
N PRO A 57 31.13 5.69 19.32
CA PRO A 57 30.03 6.29 18.55
C PRO A 57 28.95 5.26 18.17
N PRO A 58 27.74 5.71 17.81
CA PRO A 58 26.75 4.85 17.18
C PRO A 58 27.33 4.13 15.96
N ILE A 59 27.03 2.85 15.81
CA ILE A 59 27.51 2.03 14.69
C ILE A 59 26.34 1.56 13.84
N ASN A 60 26.55 1.46 12.53
CA ASN A 60 25.64 0.75 11.65
C ASN A 60 25.77 -0.76 11.93
N ILE A 61 24.66 -1.41 12.29
CA ILE A 61 24.61 -2.85 12.59
C ILE A 61 24.05 -3.67 11.42
N THR A 62 23.30 -3.05 10.51
CA THR A 62 22.70 -3.70 9.34
C THR A 62 22.32 -2.68 8.27
N SER A 63 22.45 -3.09 7.01
CA SER A 63 21.98 -2.35 5.84
C SER A 63 21.02 -3.22 5.02
N LEU A 64 19.82 -2.73 4.77
CA LEU A 64 18.83 -3.33 3.88
C LEU A 64 18.87 -2.55 2.56
N THR A 65 19.62 -3.04 1.57
CA THR A 65 20.03 -2.23 0.40
C THR A 65 19.19 -2.44 -0.86
N GLU A 66 18.01 -3.05 -0.75
CA GLU A 66 17.12 -3.24 -1.89
C GLU A 66 16.59 -1.88 -2.38
N GLY A 67 17.13 -1.33 -3.47
CA GLY A 67 16.57 -0.17 -4.15
C GLY A 67 16.56 1.16 -3.38
N LEU A 68 15.65 2.05 -3.82
CA LEU A 68 15.47 3.42 -3.35
C LEU A 68 14.61 3.44 -2.08
N SER A 69 15.20 3.71 -0.92
CA SER A 69 14.46 3.81 0.35
C SER A 69 13.91 5.22 0.57
N LEU A 70 12.60 5.35 0.74
CA LEU A 70 11.91 6.65 0.83
C LEU A 70 11.18 6.88 2.13
N SER A 71 10.64 5.82 2.75
CA SER A 71 9.88 5.92 3.99
C SER A 71 9.90 4.60 4.72
N LEU A 72 9.77 4.65 6.04
CA LEU A 72 9.71 3.47 6.89
C LEU A 72 8.78 3.66 8.07
N LEU A 73 8.33 2.54 8.63
CA LEU A 73 7.47 2.54 9.80
C LEU A 73 7.65 1.23 10.57
N ILE A 74 7.59 1.34 11.89
CA ILE A 74 7.75 0.19 12.79
C ILE A 74 6.42 -0.08 13.50
N LYS A 75 5.91 -1.31 13.41
CA LYS A 75 4.76 -1.81 14.17
C LYS A 75 5.18 -3.09 14.88
N ASN A 76 5.23 -3.06 16.21
CA ASN A 76 5.72 -4.20 17.02
C ASN A 76 7.11 -4.64 16.55
N ASN A 77 7.29 -5.92 16.18
CA ASN A 77 8.54 -6.48 15.65
C ASN A 77 8.62 -6.47 14.11
N LEU A 78 7.78 -5.68 13.45
CA LEU A 78 7.78 -5.55 12.00
C LEU A 78 8.29 -4.17 11.59
N LEU A 79 9.18 -4.17 10.61
CA LEU A 79 9.65 -2.98 9.90
C LEU A 79 9.07 -3.00 8.49
N PHE A 80 8.32 -1.95 8.16
CA PHE A 80 7.80 -1.68 6.83
C PHE A 80 8.70 -0.64 6.19
N CYS A 81 9.26 -0.95 5.02
CA CYS A 81 10.12 -0.04 4.27
C CYS A 81 9.58 0.13 2.85
N PHE A 82 9.44 1.37 2.39
CA PHE A 82 9.21 1.63 0.99
C PHE A 82 10.55 1.78 0.25
N MET A 83 10.89 0.75 -0.52
CA MET A 83 12.20 0.50 -1.12
C MET A 83 12.09 0.22 -2.63
N GLY A 84 11.21 0.95 -3.34
CA GLY A 84 10.75 0.62 -4.70
C GLY A 84 9.60 -0.42 -4.74
N GLY A 85 9.25 -0.93 -3.57
CA GLY A 85 8.10 -1.74 -3.21
C GLY A 85 7.95 -1.66 -1.69
N LEU A 86 6.89 -2.25 -1.12
CA LEU A 86 6.73 -2.35 0.32
C LEU A 86 7.40 -3.64 0.82
N TYR A 87 8.53 -3.50 1.49
CA TYR A 87 9.26 -4.60 2.10
C TYR A 87 8.88 -4.69 3.57
N ILE A 88 8.56 -5.90 4.02
CA ILE A 88 8.18 -6.20 5.40
C ILE A 88 9.25 -7.11 6.00
N TYR A 89 9.92 -6.64 7.03
CA TYR A 89 10.95 -7.39 7.75
C TYR A 89 10.50 -7.70 9.18
N ASN A 90 10.78 -8.91 9.65
CA ASN A 90 10.85 -9.20 11.07
C ASN A 90 12.16 -8.62 11.62
N ILE A 91 12.06 -7.77 12.64
CA ILE A 91 13.17 -7.09 13.31
C ILE A 91 13.31 -7.49 14.79
N GLU A 92 12.90 -8.70 15.16
CA GLU A 92 13.17 -9.26 16.49
C GLU A 92 14.68 -9.32 16.77
N ASN A 93 15.47 -9.62 15.74
CA ASN A 93 16.92 -9.41 15.75
C ASN A 93 17.30 -8.30 14.74
N PRO A 94 17.53 -7.05 15.19
CA PRO A 94 17.83 -5.94 14.28
C PRO A 94 19.20 -6.05 13.59
N SER A 95 20.12 -6.86 14.12
CA SER A 95 21.40 -7.15 13.46
C SER A 95 21.29 -8.23 12.37
N SER A 96 20.14 -8.91 12.28
CA SER A 96 19.84 -9.87 11.21
C SER A 96 18.32 -9.91 10.93
N PRO A 97 17.75 -8.82 10.37
CA PRO A 97 16.33 -8.79 10.00
C PRO A 97 15.98 -9.85 8.96
N LEU A 98 14.81 -10.45 9.09
CA LEU A 98 14.32 -11.48 8.17
C LEU A 98 13.24 -10.88 7.26
N LEU A 99 13.45 -10.93 5.95
CA LEU A 99 12.42 -10.52 4.98
C LEU A 99 11.23 -11.49 5.07
N ILE A 100 10.05 -10.96 5.39
CA ILE A 100 8.79 -11.71 5.40
C ILE A 100 8.15 -11.68 4.02
N LYS A 101 8.00 -10.49 3.45
CA LYS A 101 7.28 -10.27 2.19
C LYS A 101 7.79 -9.01 1.50
N ASN A 102 7.79 -9.07 0.17
CA ASN A 102 7.82 -7.88 -0.68
C ASN A 102 6.45 -7.77 -1.36
N TYR A 103 5.78 -6.65 -1.15
CA TYR A 103 4.51 -6.29 -1.74
C TYR A 103 4.73 -5.14 -2.71
N PHE A 104 4.40 -5.35 -3.98
CA PHE A 104 4.48 -4.28 -4.98
C PHE A 104 3.14 -3.54 -5.04
N PRO A 105 3.11 -2.23 -4.72
CA PRO A 105 1.90 -1.43 -4.76
C PRO A 105 1.27 -1.44 -6.14
N PHE A 106 -0.03 -1.19 -6.17
CA PHE A 106 -0.78 -1.16 -7.41
C PHE A 106 -0.28 -0.05 -8.35
N SER A 107 0.13 1.09 -7.78
CA SER A 107 0.63 2.21 -8.56
C SER A 107 2.14 2.23 -8.72
N SER A 108 2.57 2.47 -9.97
CA SER A 108 3.96 2.74 -10.30
C SER A 108 4.25 4.24 -10.17
N GLY A 109 4.61 4.66 -8.96
CA GLY A 109 5.07 6.02 -8.67
C GLY A 109 6.50 5.99 -8.14
N ILE A 110 7.46 6.47 -8.93
CA ILE A 110 8.85 6.61 -8.50
C ILE A 110 9.10 8.11 -8.28
N GLY A 111 9.09 8.58 -7.03
CA GLY A 111 9.40 9.99 -6.75
C GLY A 111 9.16 10.45 -5.32
N SER A 112 8.06 10.04 -4.69
CA SER A 112 7.71 10.38 -3.30
C SER A 112 6.85 9.25 -2.74
N ALA A 113 7.27 8.70 -1.61
CA ALA A 113 6.49 7.71 -0.88
C ALA A 113 6.51 8.08 0.60
N ASP A 114 5.38 7.90 1.26
CA ASP A 114 5.26 8.03 2.71
C ASP A 114 4.25 7.01 3.22
N ILE A 115 4.49 6.44 4.40
CA ILE A 115 3.65 5.40 4.99
C ILE A 115 3.14 5.77 6.37
N THR A 116 1.88 5.45 6.62
CA THR A 116 1.29 5.52 7.96
C THR A 116 0.43 4.29 8.22
N ILE A 117 0.07 4.04 9.47
CA ILE A 117 -0.73 2.86 9.86
C ILE A 117 -1.90 3.28 10.74
N ILE A 118 -3.05 2.65 10.50
CA ILE A 118 -4.19 2.61 11.43
C ILE A 118 -4.58 1.15 11.62
N ASN A 119 -4.48 0.65 12.85
CA ASN A 119 -4.76 -0.75 13.19
C ASN A 119 -4.00 -1.71 12.25
N ASP A 120 -4.71 -2.53 11.48
CA ASP A 120 -4.17 -3.50 10.53
C ASP A 120 -4.19 -3.00 9.09
N PHE A 121 -4.26 -1.69 8.89
CA PHE A 121 -4.19 -1.06 7.57
C PHE A 121 -2.98 -0.14 7.49
N LEU A 122 -2.12 -0.42 6.50
CA LEU A 122 -1.05 0.47 6.09
C LEU A 122 -1.55 1.37 4.97
N PHE A 123 -1.39 2.67 5.15
CA PHE A 123 -1.68 3.68 4.16
C PHE A 123 -0.39 4.13 3.51
N LEU A 124 -0.31 3.92 2.20
CA LEU A 124 0.85 4.22 1.39
C LEU A 124 0.50 5.35 0.43
N GLY A 125 1.07 6.53 0.68
CA GLY A 125 1.03 7.64 -0.25
C GLY A 125 2.11 7.47 -1.31
N LEU A 126 1.74 7.38 -2.58
CA LEU A 126 2.68 7.21 -3.70
C LEU A 126 2.38 8.16 -4.83
N SER A 127 3.18 9.21 -4.95
CA SER A 127 3.07 10.25 -5.98
C SER A 127 1.63 10.74 -6.18
N ARG A 128 0.83 10.09 -7.03
CA ARG A 128 -0.56 10.48 -7.34
C ARG A 128 -1.65 9.59 -6.71
N ASN A 129 -1.30 8.69 -5.79
CA ASN A 129 -2.25 7.76 -5.18
C ASN A 129 -2.08 7.68 -3.67
N LEU A 130 -3.19 7.37 -2.99
CA LEU A 130 -3.20 6.85 -1.63
C LEU A 130 -3.73 5.42 -1.67
N GLU A 131 -2.93 4.45 -1.25
CA GLU A 131 -3.31 3.04 -1.16
C GLU A 131 -3.54 2.65 0.29
N ALA A 132 -4.60 1.88 0.55
CA ALA A 132 -4.86 1.23 1.83
C ALA A 132 -4.59 -0.28 1.66
N ILE A 133 -3.62 -0.78 2.42
CA ILE A 133 -3.13 -2.15 2.34
C ILE A 133 -3.48 -2.84 3.65
N ASN A 134 -4.23 -3.92 3.59
CA ASN A 134 -4.49 -4.77 4.73
C ASN A 134 -3.22 -5.56 5.08
N ILE A 135 -2.80 -5.46 6.34
CA ILE A 135 -1.60 -6.09 6.89
C ILE A 135 -1.92 -6.93 8.14
N SER A 136 -3.19 -7.32 8.33
CA SER A 136 -3.63 -8.19 9.43
C SER A 136 -2.86 -9.51 9.46
N ASP A 137 -2.60 -10.06 8.28
CA ASP A 137 -1.54 -11.04 8.04
C ASP A 137 -0.39 -10.37 7.27
N SER A 138 0.73 -10.14 7.95
CA SER A 138 1.90 -9.50 7.34
C SER A 138 2.67 -10.40 6.37
N THR A 139 2.36 -11.70 6.32
CA THR A 139 2.91 -12.63 5.33
C THR A 139 2.13 -12.60 4.02
N ASP A 140 0.87 -12.16 4.06
CA ASP A 140 0.00 -12.00 2.90
C ASP A 140 -0.77 -10.67 2.89
N PRO A 141 -0.05 -9.53 2.79
CA PRO A 141 -0.67 -8.22 2.67
C PRO A 141 -1.38 -8.08 1.32
N TYR A 142 -2.55 -7.43 1.33
CA TYR A 142 -3.34 -7.20 0.11
C TYR A 142 -3.93 -5.79 0.05
N LEU A 143 -4.22 -5.32 -1.15
CA LEU A 143 -4.82 -4.01 -1.37
C LEU A 143 -6.29 -4.04 -0.92
N GLU A 144 -6.63 -3.27 0.12
CA GLU A 144 -8.02 -3.08 0.55
C GLU A 144 -8.73 -2.04 -0.35
N GLY A 145 -8.02 -0.96 -0.71
CA GLY A 145 -8.57 0.10 -1.53
C GLY A 145 -7.54 1.15 -1.93
N TYR A 146 -7.92 2.07 -2.80
CA TYR A 146 -7.04 3.16 -3.21
C TYR A 146 -7.84 4.39 -3.65
N ILE A 147 -7.17 5.55 -3.64
CA ILE A 147 -7.66 6.82 -4.16
C ILE A 147 -6.66 7.33 -5.18
N ARG A 148 -7.12 7.63 -6.40
CA ARG A 148 -6.28 8.21 -7.47
C ARG A 148 -6.36 9.72 -7.49
N GLU A 149 -5.41 10.29 -8.21
CA GLU A 149 -5.30 11.73 -8.49
C GLU A 149 -5.07 12.59 -7.24
N VAL A 150 -4.50 11.99 -6.20
CA VAL A 150 -4.08 12.67 -4.98
C VAL A 150 -2.57 12.82 -5.05
N ASP A 151 -2.08 14.03 -5.33
CA ASP A 151 -0.65 14.33 -5.36
C ASP A 151 -0.06 14.36 -3.93
N VAL A 152 0.28 13.18 -3.41
CA VAL A 152 0.71 12.97 -2.02
C VAL A 152 2.15 13.44 -1.82
N SER A 153 2.34 14.30 -0.83
CA SER A 153 3.65 14.68 -0.32
C SER A 153 4.02 13.94 0.97
N ALA A 154 3.03 13.66 1.82
CA ALA A 154 3.19 13.01 3.11
C ALA A 154 1.85 12.44 3.59
N VAL A 155 1.90 11.43 4.47
CA VAL A 155 0.74 10.85 5.14
C VAL A 155 0.96 10.79 6.64
N ALA A 156 -0.09 11.05 7.41
CA ALA A 156 -0.08 10.88 8.86
C ALA A 156 -1.43 10.32 9.32
N ALA A 157 -1.44 9.66 10.47
CA ALA A 157 -2.67 9.09 11.03
C ALA A 157 -2.89 9.53 12.48
N SER A 158 -4.15 9.74 12.84
CA SER A 158 -4.59 9.92 14.22
C SER A 158 -6.01 9.41 14.41
N GLY A 159 -6.21 8.49 15.35
CA GLY A 159 -7.48 7.78 15.50
C GLY A 159 -7.81 7.01 14.21
N ASN A 160 -8.99 7.24 13.64
CA ASN A 160 -9.42 6.69 12.35
C ASN A 160 -9.28 7.69 11.19
N LEU A 161 -8.48 8.76 11.36
CA LEU A 161 -8.28 9.76 10.31
C LEU A 161 -6.90 9.61 9.69
N VAL A 162 -6.85 9.64 8.36
CA VAL A 162 -5.64 9.72 7.56
C VAL A 162 -5.55 11.13 6.98
N PHE A 163 -4.49 11.83 7.37
CA PHE A 163 -4.14 13.16 6.88
C PHE A 163 -3.18 12.99 5.71
N VAL A 164 -3.50 13.60 4.57
CA VAL A 164 -2.69 13.55 3.37
C VAL A 164 -2.25 14.95 3.01
N GLY A 165 -0.95 15.20 3.12
CA GLY A 165 -0.34 16.37 2.53
C GLY A 165 -0.46 16.27 1.01
N ASN A 166 -1.08 17.26 0.39
CA ASN A 166 -1.25 17.36 -1.04
C ASN A 166 -0.45 18.55 -1.57
N ARG A 167 0.43 18.31 -2.55
CA ARG A 167 1.33 19.33 -3.11
C ARG A 167 0.63 20.55 -3.70
N SER A 168 -0.63 20.40 -4.11
CA SER A 168 -1.42 21.44 -4.79
C SER A 168 -2.65 21.92 -4.02
N ARG A 169 -3.11 21.17 -3.01
CA ARG A 169 -4.40 21.40 -2.34
C ARG A 169 -4.33 21.53 -0.82
N GLY A 170 -3.13 21.58 -0.23
CA GLY A 170 -2.98 21.68 1.22
C GLY A 170 -3.11 20.31 1.89
N ILE A 171 -3.97 20.16 2.89
CA ILE A 171 -4.20 18.88 3.59
C ILE A 171 -5.58 18.34 3.23
N ILE A 172 -5.63 17.08 2.80
CA ILE A 172 -6.87 16.33 2.59
C ILE A 172 -6.99 15.32 3.73
N VAL A 173 -8.17 15.20 4.34
CA VAL A 173 -8.41 14.27 5.45
C VAL A 173 -9.39 13.20 5.00
N TYR A 174 -8.98 11.94 5.13
CA TYR A 174 -9.80 10.77 4.87
C TYR A 174 -10.17 10.09 6.17
N LYS A 175 -11.39 9.56 6.22
CA LYS A 175 -11.86 8.75 7.35
C LYS A 175 -11.71 7.28 7.00
N ALA A 176 -10.90 6.57 7.77
CA ALA A 176 -10.60 5.15 7.63
C ALA A 176 -11.63 4.30 8.39
N ASP A 177 -12.88 4.31 7.93
CA ASP A 177 -13.95 3.47 8.48
C ASP A 177 -13.93 2.08 7.81
N PHE A 178 -12.99 1.23 8.22
CA PHE A 178 -12.99 -0.17 7.81
C PHE A 178 -13.98 -0.95 8.69
N ILE A 179 -15.16 -1.29 8.16
CA ILE A 179 -16.07 -2.22 8.83
C ILE A 179 -15.48 -3.62 8.69
N THR A 180 -14.80 -4.11 9.72
CA THR A 180 -14.31 -5.49 9.75
C THR A 180 -15.47 -6.44 10.05
N SER A 181 -16.03 -7.08 9.03
CA SER A 181 -16.87 -8.26 9.22
C SER A 181 -16.69 -9.31 8.12
N ILE A 182 -15.92 -10.35 8.50
CA ILE A 182 -15.99 -11.78 8.14
C ILE A 182 -15.45 -12.22 6.76
N GLU A 183 -14.34 -12.97 6.86
CA GLU A 183 -13.72 -13.96 5.93
C GLU A 183 -13.45 -13.51 4.49
N ASN A 184 -12.23 -13.02 4.24
CA ASN A 184 -11.65 -13.01 2.90
C ASN A 184 -10.63 -14.15 2.79
N GLU A 185 -10.89 -15.03 1.81
CA GLU A 185 -9.99 -16.08 1.37
C GLU A 185 -8.63 -15.49 0.94
N ILE A 186 -7.57 -16.18 1.38
CA ILE A 186 -6.14 -15.88 1.25
C ILE A 186 -5.71 -15.91 -0.23
N PHE A 187 -4.88 -14.97 -0.72
CA PHE A 187 -4.42 -14.93 -2.13
C PHE A 187 -2.89 -14.89 -2.25
N THR A 188 -2.30 -16.08 -2.20
CA THR A 188 -0.89 -16.34 -2.54
C THR A 188 -0.64 -16.26 -4.06
N SER A 189 0.25 -15.37 -4.49
CA SER A 189 0.87 -15.26 -5.83
C SER A 189 -0.06 -15.03 -7.04
N LEU A 190 0.17 -13.94 -7.79
CA LEU A 190 -0.54 -13.63 -9.05
C LEU A 190 -0.07 -14.51 -10.22
N SER A 191 -0.09 -15.83 -10.04
CA SER A 191 -0.02 -16.85 -11.10
C SER A 191 -1.41 -17.35 -11.53
N GLU A 192 -2.47 -16.92 -10.85
CA GLU A 192 -3.83 -17.40 -11.08
C GLU A 192 -4.74 -16.31 -11.63
N LEU A 193 -5.77 -16.72 -12.37
CA LEU A 193 -6.85 -15.83 -12.81
C LEU A 193 -7.57 -15.28 -11.58
N THR A 194 -7.53 -13.96 -11.38
CA THR A 194 -8.18 -13.31 -10.22
C THR A 194 -9.27 -12.38 -10.69
N PHE A 195 -10.49 -12.53 -10.17
CA PHE A 195 -11.58 -11.59 -10.39
C PHE A 195 -11.87 -10.81 -9.11
N PHE A 196 -11.57 -9.51 -9.09
CA PHE A 196 -11.70 -8.67 -7.90
C PHE A 196 -13.14 -8.21 -7.70
N GLN A 197 -13.50 -7.90 -6.44
CA GLN A 197 -14.78 -7.26 -6.16
C GLN A 197 -14.82 -5.88 -6.82
N ASN A 198 -15.96 -5.52 -7.42
CA ASN A 198 -16.14 -4.20 -8.00
C ASN A 198 -16.08 -3.11 -6.91
N TYR A 199 -15.54 -1.94 -7.23
CA TYR A 199 -15.55 -0.78 -6.32
C TYR A 199 -16.06 0.48 -7.04
N PRO A 200 -16.99 1.24 -6.42
CA PRO A 200 -17.67 0.94 -5.15
C PRO A 200 -18.62 -0.28 -5.24
N ASN A 201 -18.92 -0.94 -4.11
CA ASN A 201 -20.01 -1.93 -4.01
C ASN A 201 -20.63 -1.87 -2.61
N PRO A 202 -21.91 -1.48 -2.45
CA PRO A 202 -22.84 -1.10 -3.50
C PRO A 202 -22.39 0.13 -4.30
N PHE A 203 -22.74 0.20 -5.58
CA PHE A 203 -22.43 1.34 -6.44
C PHE A 203 -23.66 2.14 -6.81
N ASN A 204 -23.48 3.45 -7.04
CA ASN A 204 -24.48 4.31 -7.66
C ASN A 204 -24.02 4.68 -9.07
N SER A 205 -24.80 4.30 -10.08
CA SER A 205 -24.66 4.64 -11.50
C SER A 205 -23.39 4.13 -12.22
N SER A 206 -22.25 4.02 -11.55
CA SER A 206 -21.00 3.48 -12.11
C SER A 206 -20.14 2.75 -11.09
N THR A 207 -19.42 1.71 -11.51
CA THR A 207 -18.42 1.00 -10.70
C THR A 207 -17.23 0.61 -11.56
N ASN A 208 -16.05 0.48 -10.96
CA ASN A 208 -14.91 -0.14 -11.60
C ASN A 208 -14.91 -1.64 -11.34
N ILE A 209 -14.61 -2.41 -12.37
CA ILE A 209 -14.48 -3.86 -12.35
C ILE A 209 -13.04 -4.18 -12.71
N SER A 210 -12.35 -4.95 -11.88
CA SER A 210 -10.96 -5.31 -12.11
C SER A 210 -10.77 -6.82 -12.09
N TYR A 211 -9.83 -7.30 -12.90
CA TYR A 211 -9.37 -8.69 -12.88
C TYR A 211 -7.90 -8.76 -13.28
N TYR A 212 -7.22 -9.85 -12.93
CA TYR A 212 -5.85 -10.13 -13.32
C TYR A 212 -5.81 -11.36 -14.23
N LEU A 213 -5.17 -11.21 -15.38
CA LEU A 213 -4.91 -12.29 -16.33
C LEU A 213 -3.46 -12.75 -16.17
N PRO A 214 -3.21 -13.98 -15.70
CA PRO A 214 -1.84 -14.52 -15.65
C PRO A 214 -1.27 -14.87 -17.03
N GLN A 215 -2.11 -15.02 -18.07
CA GLN A 215 -1.70 -15.28 -19.44
C GLN A 215 -2.58 -14.49 -20.43
N SER A 216 -1.98 -14.02 -21.54
CA SER A 216 -2.70 -13.44 -22.67
C SER A 216 -3.73 -14.41 -23.26
N GLY A 217 -4.94 -13.94 -23.55
CA GLY A 217 -6.01 -14.79 -24.06
C GLY A 217 -7.31 -14.04 -24.35
N THR A 218 -8.30 -14.75 -24.88
CA THR A 218 -9.65 -14.20 -25.06
C THR A 218 -10.36 -14.09 -23.72
N VAL A 219 -10.94 -12.92 -23.46
CA VAL A 219 -11.65 -12.60 -22.23
C VAL A 219 -13.07 -12.19 -22.58
N THR A 220 -14.04 -12.81 -21.91
CA THR A 220 -15.44 -12.40 -21.98
C THR A 220 -15.92 -12.02 -20.58
N LEU A 221 -16.40 -10.79 -20.41
CA LEU A 221 -16.96 -10.29 -19.16
C LEU A 221 -18.40 -9.86 -19.39
N LYS A 222 -19.34 -10.49 -18.69
CA LYS A 222 -20.78 -10.29 -18.86
C LYS A 222 -21.48 -9.96 -17.55
N VAL A 223 -22.59 -9.23 -17.66
CA VAL A 223 -23.50 -8.88 -16.57
C VAL A 223 -24.77 -9.71 -16.69
N PHE A 224 -25.22 -10.29 -15.59
CA PHE A 224 -26.43 -11.09 -15.48
C PHE A 224 -27.34 -10.57 -14.37
N ASP A 225 -28.64 -10.76 -14.52
CA ASP A 225 -29.59 -10.56 -13.42
C ASP A 225 -29.70 -11.79 -12.50
N ILE A 226 -30.52 -11.68 -11.45
CA ILE A 226 -30.74 -12.76 -10.47
C ILE A 226 -31.37 -14.04 -11.06
N LEU A 227 -31.95 -13.97 -12.26
CA LEU A 227 -32.54 -15.11 -12.97
C LEU A 227 -31.53 -15.74 -13.94
N GLY A 228 -30.30 -15.22 -14.02
CA GLY A 228 -29.26 -15.67 -14.93
C GLY A 228 -29.45 -15.19 -16.37
N ARG A 229 -30.27 -14.16 -16.60
CA ARG A 229 -30.42 -13.56 -17.94
C ARG A 229 -29.27 -12.59 -18.20
N GLU A 230 -28.61 -12.73 -19.35
CA GLU A 230 -27.57 -11.80 -19.78
C GLU A 230 -28.19 -10.42 -20.02
N ILE A 231 -27.60 -9.41 -19.39
CA ILE A 231 -28.01 -8.01 -19.47
C ILE A 231 -27.11 -7.24 -20.42
N GLU A 232 -25.80 -7.43 -20.31
CA GLU A 232 -24.80 -6.70 -21.07
C GLU A 232 -23.48 -7.47 -21.15
N THR A 233 -22.79 -7.39 -22.28
CA THR A 233 -21.40 -7.85 -22.43
C THR A 233 -20.48 -6.63 -22.35
N LEU A 234 -19.56 -6.63 -21.38
CA LEU A 234 -18.65 -5.51 -21.12
C LEU A 234 -17.29 -5.68 -21.79
N VAL A 235 -16.84 -6.93 -21.94
CA VAL A 235 -15.59 -7.29 -22.63
C VAL A 235 -15.87 -8.55 -23.44
N ASP A 236 -15.39 -8.60 -24.68
CA ASP A 236 -15.37 -9.79 -25.52
C ASP A 236 -14.25 -9.66 -26.57
N GLU A 237 -13.00 -9.75 -26.11
CA GLU A 237 -11.83 -9.51 -26.95
C GLU A 237 -10.59 -10.26 -26.44
N TYR A 238 -9.56 -10.31 -27.28
CA TYR A 238 -8.24 -10.80 -26.89
C TYR A 238 -7.50 -9.74 -26.08
N GLN A 239 -7.01 -10.10 -24.88
CA GLN A 239 -6.27 -9.21 -24.01
C GLN A 239 -4.92 -9.83 -23.63
N PHE A 240 -3.88 -9.00 -23.54
CA PHE A 240 -2.57 -9.46 -23.07
C PHE A 240 -2.59 -9.82 -21.57
N GLU A 241 -1.57 -10.49 -21.04
CA GLU A 241 -1.45 -10.70 -19.60
C GLU A 241 -1.38 -9.38 -18.80
N GLY A 242 -1.65 -9.48 -17.50
CA GLY A 242 -1.63 -8.39 -16.55
C GLY A 242 -3.00 -7.97 -16.02
N ARG A 243 -3.01 -6.92 -15.21
CA ARG A 243 -4.26 -6.39 -14.62
C ARG A 243 -5.07 -5.60 -15.67
N ARG A 244 -6.38 -5.79 -15.63
CA ARG A 244 -7.36 -5.12 -16.47
C ARG A 244 -8.39 -4.44 -15.57
N GLU A 245 -8.83 -3.27 -15.99
CA GLU A 245 -9.86 -2.51 -15.29
C GLU A 245 -10.79 -1.91 -16.34
N ILE A 246 -12.10 -2.08 -16.10
CA ILE A 246 -13.13 -1.49 -16.91
C ILE A 246 -14.08 -0.71 -16.01
N GLN A 247 -14.63 0.38 -16.53
CA GLN A 247 -15.71 1.10 -15.86
C GLN A 247 -17.04 0.59 -16.39
N PHE A 248 -17.90 0.09 -15.50
CA PHE A 248 -19.26 -0.28 -15.81
C PHE A 248 -20.21 0.85 -15.43
N ASN A 249 -20.91 1.39 -16.43
CA ASN A 249 -21.89 2.45 -16.27
C ASN A 249 -23.29 1.88 -16.52
N SER A 250 -24.19 1.97 -15.53
CA SER A 250 -25.50 1.30 -15.59
C SER A 250 -26.69 2.24 -15.36
N PRO A 251 -26.78 3.39 -16.06
CA PRO A 251 -27.83 4.38 -15.81
C PRO A 251 -29.25 3.83 -16.01
N LYS A 252 -29.40 2.76 -16.80
CA LYS A 252 -30.69 2.13 -17.14
C LYS A 252 -31.07 0.95 -16.25
N LEU A 253 -30.17 0.45 -15.39
CA LEU A 253 -30.46 -0.66 -14.50
C LEU A 253 -31.19 -0.19 -13.23
N ALA A 254 -32.06 -1.04 -12.68
CA ALA A 254 -32.76 -0.77 -11.43
C ALA A 254 -31.85 -1.09 -10.24
N SER A 255 -32.12 -0.50 -9.07
CA SER A 255 -31.45 -0.94 -7.83
C SER A 255 -31.70 -2.42 -7.59
N GLY A 256 -30.67 -3.18 -7.24
CA GLY A 256 -30.78 -4.63 -7.10
C GLY A 256 -29.45 -5.37 -7.11
N VAL A 257 -29.54 -6.69 -7.06
CA VAL A 257 -28.39 -7.60 -7.14
C VAL A 257 -28.19 -8.05 -8.58
N TYR A 258 -26.94 -8.01 -9.03
CA TYR A 258 -26.51 -8.50 -10.34
C TYR A 258 -25.28 -9.39 -10.18
N PHE A 259 -24.96 -10.14 -11.22
CA PHE A 259 -23.78 -11.00 -11.25
C PHE A 259 -22.91 -10.66 -12.44
N LEU A 260 -21.62 -10.52 -12.20
CA LEU A 260 -20.60 -10.48 -13.23
C LEU A 260 -20.06 -11.88 -13.44
N GLN A 261 -19.81 -12.25 -14.69
CA GLN A 261 -19.14 -13.48 -15.07
C GLN A 261 -17.93 -13.14 -15.93
N LEU A 262 -16.75 -13.47 -15.44
CA LEU A 262 -15.49 -13.40 -16.17
C LEU A 262 -15.16 -14.80 -16.70
N SER A 263 -15.05 -14.94 -18.01
CA SER A 263 -14.71 -16.19 -18.69
C SER A 263 -13.41 -16.02 -19.47
N THR A 264 -12.48 -16.94 -19.26
CA THR A 264 -11.21 -17.04 -19.99
C THR A 264 -10.90 -18.51 -20.28
N GLU A 265 -9.83 -18.79 -21.02
CA GLU A 265 -9.36 -20.17 -21.24
C GLU A 265 -8.99 -20.91 -19.94
N MET A 266 -8.65 -20.18 -18.87
CA MET A 266 -8.28 -20.76 -17.57
C MET A 266 -9.48 -21.06 -16.68
N GLY A 267 -10.66 -20.56 -17.01
CA GLY A 267 -11.87 -20.81 -16.23
C GLY A 267 -12.86 -19.66 -16.23
N VAL A 268 -13.92 -19.86 -15.44
CA VAL A 268 -15.04 -18.93 -15.28
C VAL A 268 -15.17 -18.56 -13.81
N ILE A 269 -15.16 -17.25 -13.51
CA ILE A 269 -15.31 -16.71 -12.15
C ILE A 269 -16.52 -15.79 -12.12
N ASN A 270 -17.38 -15.94 -11.11
CA ASN A 270 -18.56 -15.09 -10.93
C ASN A 270 -18.40 -14.18 -9.70
N LYS A 271 -18.90 -12.94 -9.79
CA LYS A 271 -18.94 -11.98 -8.67
C LYS A 271 -20.31 -11.33 -8.56
N LYS A 272 -20.81 -11.22 -7.33
CA LYS A 272 -22.05 -10.51 -7.01
C LYS A 272 -21.77 -9.02 -6.90
N ILE A 273 -22.59 -8.20 -7.53
CA ILE A 273 -22.54 -6.73 -7.44
C ILE A 273 -23.90 -6.19 -7.01
N ILE A 274 -23.92 -5.08 -6.29
CA ILE A 274 -25.14 -4.45 -5.75
C ILE A 274 -25.23 -3.03 -6.29
N LEU A 275 -26.31 -2.73 -7.00
CA LEU A 275 -26.61 -1.39 -7.51
C LEU A 275 -27.61 -0.70 -6.58
N THR A 276 -27.29 0.52 -6.15
CA THR A 276 -28.17 1.39 -5.35
C THR A 276 -28.25 2.77 -6.00
N LYS A 277 -29.42 3.10 -6.53
CA LYS A 277 -29.80 4.46 -6.92
C LYS A 277 -30.38 5.24 -5.76
#